data_AF-A0A7S3B5L1-F1
#
_entry.id   AF-A0A7S3B5L1-F1
#
_cell.length_a   1.000
_cell.length_b   1.000
_cell.length_c   1.000
_cell.angle_alpha   90.00
_cell.angle_beta   90.00
_cell.angle_gamma   90.00
#
_symmetry.space_group_name_H-M   'P 1'
#
loop_
_entity.id
_entity.type
_entity.pdbx_description
1 polymer ?
#
loop_
_entity_poly.entity_id
_entity_poly.type
_entity_poly.pdbx_seq_one_letter_code
_entity_poly.pdbx_strand_id
1 'polypeptide(L)'
;PDKEEAQRVKNCHLTATRALSLVASVGCKADAFPSSFDDERKAAQGNILTSLLGFIQHAEEKVALTAQEGLLRIVNADKTAALPVLAKLLRSLIHLLGDEESQGHKLAVALITRVMAPEPKDPKKEDPPDYTKQFCDACESALSPVLRSEDSSWEEHCAAIHGVTVVLEANKEVGSFLLKQESIFWSLAEVADGDDEDLLRSLAEIYAHAANSQEHFRDAAGEEPIKQLKGMLKSPKP
;
A
#
# COMPACT_ATOMS: atom_id res chain seq x y z
N PRO A 1 -12.96 -32.51 28.31
CA PRO A 1 -11.72 -31.89 27.77
C PRO A 1 -12.03 -30.73 26.81
N ASP A 2 -12.92 -30.92 25.83
CA ASP A 2 -13.18 -29.93 24.76
C ASP A 2 -13.76 -28.57 25.16
N LYS A 3 -14.69 -28.53 26.13
CA LYS A 3 -15.44 -27.28 26.41
C LYS A 3 -14.59 -26.22 27.11
N GLU A 4 -13.69 -26.65 27.98
CA GLU A 4 -12.85 -25.74 28.75
C GLU A 4 -11.73 -25.16 27.88
N GLU A 5 -11.13 -25.98 27.02
CA GLU A 5 -10.13 -25.56 26.06
C GLU A 5 -10.71 -24.59 25.01
N ALA A 6 -11.88 -24.90 24.44
CA ALA A 6 -12.59 -23.99 23.54
C ALA A 6 -12.90 -22.64 24.21
N GLN A 7 -13.27 -22.65 25.50
CA GLN A 7 -13.51 -21.43 26.25
C GLN A 7 -12.22 -20.62 26.50
N ARG A 8 -11.09 -21.28 26.75
CA ARG A 8 -9.78 -20.61 26.87
C ARG A 8 -9.38 -19.93 25.57
N VAL A 9 -9.48 -20.62 24.44
CA VAL A 9 -9.18 -20.05 23.11
C VAL A 9 -10.05 -18.83 22.83
N LYS A 10 -11.36 -18.93 23.08
CA LYS A 10 -12.29 -17.80 22.95
C LYS A 10 -11.90 -16.60 23.81
N ASN A 11 -11.50 -16.84 25.06
CA ASN A 11 -11.06 -15.77 25.97
C ASN A 11 -9.74 -15.12 25.50
N CYS A 12 -8.81 -15.91 24.96
CA CYS A 12 -7.59 -15.40 24.35
C CYS A 12 -7.88 -14.46 23.17
N HIS A 13 -8.75 -14.87 22.23
CA HIS A 13 -9.12 -14.03 21.08
C HIS A 13 -9.82 -12.73 21.52
N LEU A 14 -10.70 -12.80 22.51
CA LEU A 14 -11.35 -11.61 23.07
C LEU A 14 -10.34 -10.66 23.75
N THR A 15 -9.33 -11.21 24.42
CA THR A 15 -8.28 -10.42 25.05
C THR A 15 -7.40 -9.74 24.00
N ALA A 16 -7.02 -10.48 22.96
CA ALA A 16 -6.23 -9.97 21.84
C ALA A 16 -6.94 -8.81 21.12
N THR A 17 -8.21 -8.99 20.74
CA THR A 17 -9.01 -7.93 20.09
C THR A 17 -9.13 -6.66 20.96
N ARG A 18 -9.38 -6.80 22.27
CA ARG A 18 -9.40 -5.66 23.20
C ARG A 18 -8.05 -4.96 23.30
N ALA A 19 -6.96 -5.73 23.39
CA ALA A 19 -5.62 -5.18 23.46
C ALA A 19 -5.25 -4.40 22.19
N LEU A 20 -5.52 -4.97 21.00
CA LEU A 20 -5.29 -4.32 19.72
C LEU A 20 -6.08 -3.01 19.60
N SER A 21 -7.36 -3.01 19.98
CA SER A 21 -8.17 -1.79 19.92
C SER A 21 -7.70 -0.72 20.91
N LEU A 22 -7.23 -1.12 22.09
CA LEU A 22 -6.66 -0.19 23.07
C LEU A 22 -5.36 0.44 22.53
N VAL A 23 -4.46 -0.40 22.00
CA VAL A 23 -3.20 0.04 21.37
C VAL A 23 -3.48 1.03 20.23
N ALA A 24 -4.47 0.74 19.38
CA ALA A 24 -4.88 1.67 18.32
C ALA A 24 -5.38 3.01 18.88
N SER A 25 -6.18 2.98 19.95
CA SER A 25 -6.70 4.19 20.59
C SER A 25 -5.58 5.04 21.22
N VAL A 26 -4.50 4.42 21.69
CA VAL A 26 -3.29 5.14 22.13
C VAL A 26 -2.59 5.79 20.93
N GLY A 27 -2.45 5.05 19.81
CA GLY A 27 -1.85 5.58 18.58
C GLY A 27 -2.59 6.78 17.97
N CYS A 28 -3.90 6.88 18.18
CA CYS A 28 -4.71 8.02 17.73
C CYS A 28 -4.49 9.31 18.54
N LYS A 29 -3.81 9.28 19.69
CA LYS A 29 -3.61 10.45 20.55
C LYS A 29 -2.43 11.32 20.10
N ALA A 30 -2.42 11.71 18.82
CA ALA A 30 -1.37 12.55 18.26
C ALA A 30 -1.25 13.90 19.02
N ASP A 31 -2.36 14.48 19.43
CA ASP A 31 -2.40 15.80 20.07
C ASP A 31 -2.07 15.79 21.57
N ALA A 32 -1.78 14.62 22.15
CA ALA A 32 -1.44 14.52 23.57
C ALA A 32 0.00 14.97 23.89
N PHE A 33 0.82 15.22 22.87
CA PHE A 33 2.21 15.64 23.02
C PHE A 33 2.44 17.04 22.44
N PRO A 34 3.29 17.87 23.07
CA PRO A 34 3.69 19.16 22.49
C PRO A 34 4.35 18.97 21.12
N SER A 35 4.22 19.97 20.23
CA SER A 35 4.84 19.93 18.89
C SER A 35 6.37 19.80 18.91
N SER A 36 7.03 20.12 20.03
CA SER A 36 8.46 19.90 20.22
C SER A 36 8.87 18.42 20.28
N PHE A 37 7.91 17.50 20.36
CA PHE A 37 8.13 16.05 20.38
C PHE A 37 7.54 15.35 19.14
N ASP A 38 7.40 16.08 18.03
CA ASP A 38 6.72 15.55 16.84
C ASP A 38 7.43 14.31 16.26
N ASP A 39 8.76 14.31 16.23
CA ASP A 39 9.54 13.18 15.72
C ASP A 39 9.45 11.96 16.64
N GLU A 40 9.55 12.14 17.97
CA GLU A 40 9.38 11.05 18.94
C GLU A 40 7.96 10.50 18.92
N ARG A 41 6.97 11.38 18.75
CA ARG A 41 5.56 11.01 18.61
C ARG A 41 5.36 10.14 17.36
N LYS A 42 5.86 10.59 16.20
CA LYS A 42 5.78 9.84 14.94
C LYS A 42 6.49 8.49 15.07
N ALA A 43 7.65 8.43 15.70
CA ALA A 43 8.36 7.18 15.96
C ALA A 43 7.54 6.23 16.85
N ALA A 44 6.92 6.73 17.92
CA ALA A 44 6.06 5.94 18.79
C ALA A 44 4.82 5.41 18.05
N GLN A 45 4.15 6.25 17.26
CA GLN A 45 3.02 5.82 16.43
C GLN A 45 3.44 4.82 15.35
N GLY A 46 4.62 5.00 14.74
CA GLY A 46 5.21 4.03 13.81
C GLY A 46 5.44 2.65 14.44
N ASN A 47 5.89 2.61 15.70
CA ASN A 47 6.04 1.37 16.46
C ASN A 47 4.68 0.69 16.75
N ILE A 48 3.65 1.50 17.04
CA ILE A 48 2.28 1.00 17.20
C ILE A 48 1.76 0.41 15.89
N LEU A 49 1.90 1.13 14.77
CA LEU A 49 1.54 0.64 13.44
C LEU A 49 2.27 -0.67 13.13
N THR A 50 3.57 -0.72 13.38
CA THR A 50 4.38 -1.94 13.20
C THR A 50 3.87 -3.12 14.02
N SER A 51 3.41 -2.88 15.24
CA SER A 51 2.84 -3.92 16.10
C SER A 51 1.52 -4.44 15.53
N LEU A 52 0.65 -3.54 15.05
CA LEU A 52 -0.63 -3.90 14.45
C LEU A 52 -0.45 -4.65 13.11
N LEU A 53 0.57 -4.30 12.32
CA LEU A 53 0.91 -4.98 11.07
C LEU A 53 1.15 -6.49 11.26
N GLY A 54 1.66 -6.91 12.42
CA GLY A 54 1.85 -8.34 12.72
C GLY A 54 0.56 -9.15 12.81
N PHE A 55 -0.61 -8.50 12.85
CA PHE A 55 -1.90 -9.14 13.05
C PHE A 55 -2.86 -9.00 11.86
N ILE A 56 -2.55 -8.23 10.81
CA ILE A 56 -3.51 -7.93 9.73
C ILE A 56 -3.93 -9.13 8.90
N GLN A 57 -3.16 -10.22 8.92
CA GLN A 57 -3.45 -11.50 8.27
C GLN A 57 -3.60 -12.63 9.30
N HIS A 58 -3.95 -12.30 10.54
CA HIS A 58 -4.10 -13.29 11.59
C HIS A 58 -5.21 -14.31 11.25
N ALA A 59 -4.96 -15.60 11.50
CA ALA A 59 -5.89 -16.68 11.14
C ALA A 59 -7.29 -16.54 11.78
N GLU A 60 -7.35 -15.99 13.00
CA GLU A 60 -8.62 -15.55 13.59
C GLU A 60 -9.06 -14.21 12.97
N GLU A 61 -10.11 -14.26 12.15
CA GLU A 61 -10.66 -13.14 11.38
C GLU A 61 -10.91 -11.88 12.25
N LYS A 62 -11.50 -12.05 13.44
CA LYS A 62 -11.78 -10.90 14.33
C LYS A 62 -10.52 -10.19 14.80
N VAL A 63 -9.43 -10.92 15.00
CA VAL A 63 -8.13 -10.36 15.39
C VAL A 63 -7.56 -9.58 14.20
N ALA A 64 -7.62 -10.15 13.00
CA ALA A 64 -7.20 -9.49 11.77
C ALA A 64 -7.97 -8.19 11.52
N LEU A 65 -9.30 -8.25 11.52
CA LEU A 65 -10.18 -7.09 11.34
C LEU A 65 -9.89 -6.00 12.39
N THR A 66 -9.72 -6.37 13.66
CA THR A 66 -9.44 -5.37 14.71
C THR A 66 -8.09 -4.67 14.50
N ALA A 67 -7.07 -5.41 14.03
CA ALA A 67 -5.76 -4.84 13.71
C ALA A 67 -5.85 -3.90 12.49
N GLN A 68 -6.55 -4.33 11.44
CA GLN A 68 -6.82 -3.56 10.23
C GLN A 68 -7.56 -2.24 10.52
N GLU A 69 -8.65 -2.29 11.28
CA GLU A 69 -9.36 -1.10 11.77
C GLU A 69 -8.47 -0.21 12.64
N GLY A 70 -7.59 -0.81 13.44
CA GLY A 70 -6.60 -0.11 14.24
C GLY A 70 -5.65 0.74 13.39
N LEU A 71 -5.10 0.17 12.32
CA LEU A 71 -4.24 0.88 11.38
C LEU A 71 -4.98 2.05 10.73
N LEU A 72 -6.19 1.81 10.23
CA LEU A 72 -7.01 2.83 9.58
C LEU A 72 -7.33 3.99 10.52
N ARG A 73 -7.67 3.70 11.79
CA ARG A 73 -7.92 4.74 12.81
C ARG A 73 -6.70 5.61 13.09
N ILE A 74 -5.51 5.02 13.20
CA ILE A 74 -4.27 5.79 13.45
C ILE A 74 -3.96 6.67 12.24
N VAL A 75 -3.95 6.10 11.03
CA VAL A 75 -3.65 6.84 9.79
C VAL A 75 -4.68 7.92 9.49
N ASN A 76 -5.96 7.71 9.83
CA ASN A 76 -6.99 8.74 9.68
C ASN A 76 -6.79 9.90 10.66
N ALA A 77 -6.37 9.61 11.89
CA ALA A 77 -6.04 10.63 12.89
C ALA A 77 -4.77 11.41 12.50
N ASP A 78 -3.74 10.71 12.01
CA ASP A 78 -2.49 11.30 11.57
C ASP A 78 -1.86 10.44 10.47
N LYS A 79 -1.93 10.89 9.21
CA LYS A 79 -1.30 10.16 8.09
C LYS A 79 0.22 10.15 8.17
N THR A 80 0.83 11.12 8.85
CA THR A 80 2.29 11.23 8.95
C THR A 80 2.89 10.22 9.93
N ALA A 81 2.06 9.61 10.79
CA ALA A 81 2.42 8.48 11.64
C ALA A 81 2.97 7.28 10.85
N ALA A 82 2.56 7.12 9.59
CA ALA A 82 3.02 6.04 8.73
C ALA A 82 4.42 6.27 8.14
N LEU A 83 4.90 7.52 8.08
CA LEU A 83 6.16 7.88 7.39
C LEU A 83 7.38 7.09 7.90
N PRO A 84 7.60 6.90 9.22
CA PRO A 84 8.76 6.16 9.72
C PRO A 84 8.75 4.67 9.36
N VAL A 85 7.59 4.12 8.99
CA VAL A 85 7.38 2.69 8.75
C VAL A 85 6.79 2.42 7.37
N LEU A 86 6.85 3.39 6.46
CA LEU A 86 6.08 3.40 5.22
C LEU A 86 6.39 2.18 4.33
N ALA A 87 7.67 1.86 4.11
CA ALA A 87 8.04 0.71 3.28
C ALA A 87 7.50 -0.62 3.86
N LYS A 88 7.53 -0.76 5.20
CA LYS A 88 7.01 -1.95 5.89
C LYS A 88 5.48 -2.02 5.82
N LEU A 89 4.82 -0.88 6.00
CA LEU A 89 3.37 -0.74 5.83
C LEU A 89 2.97 -1.17 4.41
N LEU A 90 3.58 -0.58 3.38
CA LEU A 90 3.29 -0.89 1.98
C LEU A 90 3.50 -2.37 1.68
N ARG A 91 4.64 -2.94 2.07
CA ARG A 91 4.90 -4.37 1.86
C ARG A 91 3.82 -5.24 2.48
N SER A 92 3.33 -4.90 3.67
CA SER A 92 2.29 -5.67 4.34
C SER A 92 0.92 -5.50 3.68
N LEU A 93 0.60 -4.29 3.20
CA LEU A 93 -0.67 -3.99 2.53
C LEU A 93 -0.76 -4.58 1.13
N ILE A 94 0.36 -4.67 0.40
CA ILE A 94 0.41 -5.25 -0.95
C ILE A 94 -0.14 -6.68 -0.94
N HIS A 95 0.20 -7.50 0.05
CA HIS A 95 -0.30 -8.87 0.17
C HIS A 95 -1.81 -9.00 0.44
N LEU A 96 -2.51 -7.88 0.62
CA LEU A 96 -3.97 -7.84 0.76
C LEU A 96 -4.67 -7.40 -0.54
N LEU A 97 -3.91 -6.99 -1.57
CA LEU A 97 -4.43 -6.56 -2.87
C LEU A 97 -4.59 -7.77 -3.81
N GLY A 98 -5.47 -7.63 -4.81
CA GLY A 98 -5.92 -8.74 -5.65
C GLY A 98 -7.44 -8.78 -5.73
N ASP A 99 -8.07 -9.51 -4.83
CA ASP A 99 -9.53 -9.66 -4.76
C ASP A 99 -10.22 -8.33 -4.35
N GLU A 100 -10.72 -7.59 -5.34
CA GLU A 100 -11.41 -6.29 -5.17
C GLU A 100 -12.62 -6.37 -4.23
N GLU A 101 -13.24 -7.54 -4.09
CA GLU A 101 -14.39 -7.73 -3.20
C GLU A 101 -14.00 -7.99 -1.75
N SER A 102 -12.77 -8.45 -1.52
CA SER A 102 -12.26 -8.73 -0.18
C SER A 102 -12.16 -7.46 0.68
N GLN A 103 -12.41 -7.63 1.99
CA GLN A 103 -12.22 -6.53 2.95
C GLN A 103 -10.75 -6.11 3.07
N GLY A 104 -9.82 -7.07 2.90
CA GLY A 104 -8.39 -6.82 2.92
C GLY A 104 -7.97 -5.86 1.81
N HIS A 105 -8.44 -6.09 0.58
CA HIS A 105 -8.18 -5.21 -0.56
C HIS A 105 -8.72 -3.81 -0.32
N LYS A 106 -10.01 -3.71 0.03
CA LYS A 106 -10.69 -2.41 0.29
C LYS A 106 -9.96 -1.58 1.36
N LEU A 107 -9.46 -2.24 2.41
CA LEU A 107 -8.65 -1.60 3.44
C LEU A 107 -7.28 -1.14 2.91
N ALA A 108 -6.56 -2.02 2.20
CA ALA A 108 -5.24 -1.71 1.67
C ALA A 108 -5.29 -0.51 0.72
N VAL A 109 -6.26 -0.47 -0.18
CA VAL A 109 -6.54 0.68 -1.05
C VAL A 109 -6.77 1.93 -0.20
N ALA A 110 -7.71 1.90 0.75
CA ALA A 110 -8.03 3.06 1.58
C ALA A 110 -6.80 3.60 2.35
N LEU A 111 -5.97 2.72 2.90
CA LEU A 111 -4.76 3.09 3.62
C LEU A 111 -3.70 3.69 2.70
N ILE A 112 -3.40 3.05 1.57
CA ILE A 112 -2.40 3.54 0.61
C ILE A 112 -2.84 4.90 0.07
N THR A 113 -4.09 5.03 -0.37
CA THR A 113 -4.65 6.29 -0.86
C THR A 113 -4.55 7.39 0.19
N ARG A 114 -4.91 7.11 1.44
CA ARG A 114 -4.88 8.12 2.52
C ARG A 114 -3.47 8.59 2.85
N VAL A 115 -2.50 7.68 2.92
CA VAL A 115 -1.10 7.98 3.28
C VAL A 115 -0.41 8.74 2.15
N MET A 116 -0.64 8.34 0.90
CA MET A 116 0.07 8.89 -0.25
C MET A 116 -0.58 10.12 -0.86
N ALA A 117 -1.84 10.41 -0.51
CA ALA A 117 -2.55 11.60 -0.99
C ALA A 117 -1.70 12.87 -0.79
N PRO A 118 -1.45 13.64 -1.87
CA PRO A 118 -0.76 14.92 -1.77
C PRO A 118 -1.44 15.83 -0.74
N GLU A 119 -0.65 16.63 -0.02
CA GLU A 119 -1.25 17.66 0.84
C GLU A 119 -1.90 18.74 -0.02
N PRO A 120 -3.14 19.15 0.29
CA PRO A 120 -3.76 20.24 -0.42
C PRO A 120 -2.93 21.52 -0.20
N LYS A 121 -2.56 22.18 -1.29
CA LYS A 121 -1.87 23.48 -1.23
C LYS A 121 -2.79 24.50 -0.56
N ASP A 122 -2.45 24.91 0.65
CA ASP A 122 -3.11 26.03 1.34
C ASP A 122 -2.34 27.31 1.01
N PRO A 123 -2.91 28.25 0.24
CA PRO A 123 -2.23 29.47 -0.18
C PRO A 123 -1.88 30.41 0.99
N LYS A 124 -2.30 30.09 2.23
CA LYS A 124 -2.02 30.88 3.44
C LYS A 124 -1.04 30.22 4.40
N LYS A 125 -0.58 28.99 4.12
CA LYS A 125 0.42 28.30 4.96
C LYS A 125 1.75 28.23 4.22
N GLU A 126 2.82 28.01 4.98
CA GLU A 126 4.06 27.51 4.40
C GLU A 126 3.76 26.28 3.55
N ASP A 127 4.49 26.14 2.44
CA ASP A 127 4.33 25.00 1.54
C ASP A 127 4.40 23.71 2.38
N PRO A 128 3.42 22.80 2.22
CA PRO A 128 3.43 21.56 2.98
C PRO A 128 4.72 20.80 2.68
N PRO A 129 5.28 20.06 3.66
CA PRO A 129 6.46 19.25 3.44
C PRO A 129 6.24 18.28 2.27
N ASP A 130 7.18 18.31 1.32
CA ASP A 130 7.17 17.43 0.15
C ASP A 130 7.77 16.07 0.53
N TYR A 131 6.90 15.07 0.66
CA TYR A 131 7.27 13.69 0.97
C TYR A 131 7.50 12.82 -0.27
N THR A 132 7.43 13.39 -1.48
CA THR A 132 7.46 12.62 -2.74
C THR A 132 8.65 11.69 -2.82
N LYS A 133 9.86 12.18 -2.51
CA LYS A 133 11.06 11.33 -2.50
C LYS A 133 10.95 10.15 -1.53
N GLN A 134 10.48 10.40 -0.31
CA GLN A 134 10.29 9.35 0.70
C GLN A 134 9.25 8.33 0.26
N PHE A 135 8.19 8.77 -0.43
CA PHE A 135 7.18 7.89 -1.01
C PHE A 135 7.76 7.02 -2.13
N CYS A 136 8.55 7.61 -3.04
CA CYS A 136 9.26 6.88 -4.09
C CYS A 136 10.18 5.80 -3.50
N ASP A 137 11.06 6.18 -2.56
CA ASP A 137 12.00 5.26 -1.91
C ASP A 137 11.26 4.11 -1.20
N ALA A 138 10.14 4.41 -0.52
CA ALA A 138 9.35 3.40 0.17
C ALA A 138 8.61 2.45 -0.80
N CYS A 139 8.04 2.97 -1.89
CA CYS A 139 7.39 2.14 -2.90
C CYS A 139 8.40 1.24 -3.61
N GLU A 140 9.56 1.78 -3.97
CA GLU A 140 10.62 1.01 -4.60
C GLU A 140 11.09 -0.14 -3.69
N SER A 141 11.27 0.14 -2.39
CA SER A 141 11.65 -0.85 -1.38
C SER A 141 10.57 -1.92 -1.12
N ALA A 142 9.30 -1.57 -1.30
CA ALA A 142 8.18 -2.47 -1.06
C ALA A 142 7.85 -3.35 -2.28
N LEU A 143 7.82 -2.77 -3.48
CA LEU A 143 7.33 -3.39 -4.71
C LEU A 143 8.43 -4.05 -5.53
N SER A 144 9.59 -3.40 -5.69
CA SER A 144 10.65 -3.90 -6.59
C SER A 144 11.17 -5.29 -6.22
N PRO A 145 11.32 -5.68 -4.93
CA PRO A 145 11.76 -7.02 -4.59
C PRO A 145 10.80 -8.11 -5.06
N VAL A 146 9.49 -7.85 -5.06
CA VAL A 146 8.48 -8.82 -5.52
C VAL A 146 8.46 -8.85 -7.04
N LEU A 147 8.31 -7.68 -7.68
CA LEU A 147 8.21 -7.54 -9.13
C LEU A 147 9.43 -8.12 -9.89
N ARG A 148 10.63 -8.05 -9.30
CA ARG A 148 11.87 -8.55 -9.92
C ARG A 148 12.21 -10.00 -9.56
N SER A 149 11.49 -10.63 -8.65
CA SER A 149 11.88 -11.94 -8.13
C SER A 149 11.28 -13.06 -8.98
N GLU A 150 12.15 -13.93 -9.49
CA GLU A 150 11.75 -15.22 -10.07
C GLU A 150 11.20 -16.20 -9.01
N ASP A 151 11.49 -15.95 -7.73
CA ASP A 151 11.06 -16.78 -6.59
C ASP A 151 9.69 -16.35 -6.04
N SER A 152 9.19 -15.16 -6.42
CA SER A 152 7.88 -14.69 -5.98
C SER A 152 6.77 -15.49 -6.65
N SER A 153 5.72 -15.80 -5.89
CA SER A 153 4.57 -16.51 -6.43
C SER A 153 3.82 -15.63 -7.44
N TRP A 154 3.05 -16.26 -8.31
CA TRP A 154 2.20 -15.53 -9.25
C TRP A 154 1.25 -14.58 -8.52
N GLU A 155 0.65 -15.02 -7.42
CA GLU A 155 -0.25 -14.21 -6.60
C GLU A 155 0.46 -13.00 -5.99
N GLU A 156 1.72 -13.16 -5.56
CA GLU A 156 2.53 -12.04 -5.07
C GLU A 156 2.82 -11.02 -6.17
N HIS A 157 3.11 -11.49 -7.39
CA HIS A 157 3.29 -10.61 -8.56
C HIS A 157 2.01 -9.85 -8.90
N CYS A 158 0.85 -10.53 -8.95
CA CYS A 158 -0.45 -9.89 -9.18
C CYS A 158 -0.73 -8.82 -8.12
N ALA A 159 -0.54 -9.18 -6.84
CA ALA A 159 -0.74 -8.26 -5.72
C ALA A 159 0.18 -7.03 -5.82
N ALA A 160 1.44 -7.21 -6.23
CA ALA A 160 2.36 -6.10 -6.46
C ALA A 160 1.92 -5.20 -7.62
N ILE A 161 1.36 -5.75 -8.69
CA ILE A 161 0.82 -4.95 -9.82
C ILE A 161 -0.39 -4.13 -9.37
N HIS A 162 -1.34 -4.73 -8.64
CA HIS A 162 -2.42 -3.96 -8.01
C HIS A 162 -1.84 -2.86 -7.09
N GLY A 163 -0.76 -3.16 -6.36
CA GLY A 163 -0.02 -2.16 -5.58
C GLY A 163 0.46 -0.97 -6.40
N VAL A 164 1.05 -1.22 -7.58
CA VAL A 164 1.47 -0.16 -8.51
C VAL A 164 0.27 0.69 -8.95
N THR A 165 -0.85 0.05 -9.32
CA THR A 165 -2.08 0.74 -9.72
C THR A 165 -2.60 1.65 -8.61
N VAL A 166 -2.74 1.12 -7.39
CA VAL A 166 -3.25 1.90 -6.24
C VAL A 166 -2.34 3.09 -5.91
N VAL A 167 -1.01 2.91 -5.98
CA VAL A 167 -0.05 4.02 -5.78
C VAL A 167 -0.24 5.09 -6.85
N LEU A 168 -0.41 4.68 -8.11
CA LEU A 168 -0.59 5.59 -9.25
C LEU A 168 -1.87 6.42 -9.15
N GLU A 169 -2.95 5.82 -8.67
CA GLU A 169 -4.21 6.51 -8.38
C GLU A 169 -4.09 7.46 -7.18
N ALA A 170 -3.42 7.01 -6.11
CA ALA A 170 -3.25 7.76 -4.88
C ALA A 170 -2.34 8.99 -5.06
N ASN A 171 -1.25 8.83 -5.80
CA ASN A 171 -0.24 9.84 -6.02
C ASN A 171 0.42 9.67 -7.39
N LYS A 172 -0.07 10.44 -8.37
CA LYS A 172 0.37 10.38 -9.77
C LYS A 172 1.87 10.60 -9.95
N GLU A 173 2.49 11.44 -9.13
CA GLU A 173 3.92 11.75 -9.23
C GLU A 173 4.76 10.53 -8.82
N VAL A 174 4.42 9.92 -7.68
CA VAL A 174 5.08 8.70 -7.17
C VAL A 174 4.81 7.52 -8.10
N GLY A 175 3.57 7.33 -8.55
CA GLY A 175 3.24 6.27 -9.50
C GLY A 175 3.97 6.44 -10.84
N SER A 176 4.11 7.67 -11.34
CA SER A 176 4.88 7.93 -12.55
C SER A 176 6.36 7.61 -12.37
N PHE A 177 6.94 7.89 -11.19
CA PHE A 177 8.30 7.47 -10.86
C PHE A 177 8.47 5.95 -10.90
N LEU A 178 7.52 5.18 -10.33
CA LEU A 178 7.54 3.71 -10.40
C LEU A 178 7.53 3.23 -11.85
N LEU A 179 6.67 3.81 -12.68
CA LEU A 179 6.59 3.52 -14.11
C LEU A 179 7.80 4.04 -14.91
N LYS A 180 8.88 4.54 -14.31
CA LYS A 180 10.16 4.73 -15.02
C LYS A 180 11.13 3.58 -14.78
N GLN A 181 10.81 2.70 -13.85
CA GLN A 181 11.65 1.56 -13.50
C GLN A 181 11.39 0.43 -14.49
N GLU A 182 12.39 0.10 -15.29
CA GLU A 182 12.32 -0.94 -16.33
C GLU A 182 11.76 -2.27 -15.80
N SER A 183 12.13 -2.63 -14.58
CA SER A 183 11.66 -3.87 -13.93
C SER A 183 10.15 -3.97 -13.80
N ILE A 184 9.46 -2.84 -13.58
CA ILE A 184 8.01 -2.86 -13.40
C ILE A 184 7.34 -3.22 -14.73
N PHE A 185 7.92 -2.80 -15.86
CA PHE A 185 7.38 -3.11 -17.17
C PHE A 185 7.52 -4.58 -17.56
N TRP A 186 8.66 -5.19 -17.24
CA TRP A 186 8.84 -6.63 -17.49
C TRP A 186 7.82 -7.46 -16.72
N SER A 187 7.56 -7.13 -15.45
CA SER A 187 6.53 -7.83 -14.65
C SER A 187 5.12 -7.58 -15.19
N LEU A 188 4.80 -6.33 -15.58
CA LEU A 188 3.50 -5.99 -16.20
C LEU A 188 3.30 -6.70 -17.55
N ALA A 189 4.38 -6.94 -18.30
CA ALA A 189 4.39 -7.63 -19.57
C ALA A 189 4.06 -9.12 -19.39
N GLU A 190 4.77 -9.81 -18.51
CA GLU A 190 4.51 -11.22 -18.18
C GLU A 190 3.07 -11.43 -17.69
N VAL A 191 2.54 -10.43 -16.99
CA VAL A 191 1.20 -10.47 -16.45
C VAL A 191 0.10 -10.22 -17.49
N ALA A 192 0.39 -9.44 -18.54
CA ALA A 192 -0.54 -9.18 -19.63
C ALA A 192 -0.84 -10.41 -20.50
N ASP A 193 0.01 -11.44 -20.44
CA ASP A 193 -0.19 -12.71 -21.15
C ASP A 193 -1.17 -13.65 -20.40
N GLY A 194 -1.67 -13.25 -19.23
CA GLY A 194 -2.66 -13.99 -18.44
C GLY A 194 -4.12 -13.80 -18.88
N ASP A 195 -5.01 -14.58 -18.27
CA ASP A 195 -6.48 -14.52 -18.47
C ASP A 195 -7.24 -13.90 -17.27
N ASP A 196 -6.52 -13.27 -16.33
CA ASP A 196 -7.11 -12.65 -15.14
C ASP A 196 -7.71 -11.27 -15.47
N GLU A 197 -9.04 -11.13 -15.38
CA GLU A 197 -9.77 -9.91 -15.76
C GLU A 197 -9.45 -8.70 -14.86
N ASP A 198 -9.29 -8.89 -13.56
CA ASP A 198 -9.02 -7.80 -12.61
C ASP A 198 -7.60 -7.28 -12.78
N LEU A 199 -6.68 -8.19 -13.11
CA LEU A 199 -5.31 -7.87 -13.43
C LEU A 199 -5.17 -7.16 -14.78
N LEU A 200 -5.91 -7.60 -15.81
CA LEU A 200 -5.99 -6.91 -17.09
C LEU A 200 -6.59 -5.50 -16.96
N ARG A 201 -7.54 -5.30 -16.03
CA ARG A 201 -8.07 -3.97 -15.70
C ARG A 201 -7.01 -3.08 -15.07
N SER A 202 -6.30 -3.59 -14.05
CA SER A 202 -5.21 -2.88 -13.39
C SER A 202 -4.10 -2.48 -14.37
N LEU A 203 -3.75 -3.39 -15.28
CA LEU A 203 -2.88 -3.08 -16.39
C LEU A 203 -3.46 -1.94 -17.23
N ALA A 204 -4.69 -2.07 -17.74
CA ALA A 204 -5.33 -1.05 -18.58
C ALA A 204 -5.38 0.34 -17.93
N GLU A 205 -5.53 0.42 -16.61
CA GLU A 205 -5.46 1.65 -15.83
C GLU A 205 -4.04 2.23 -15.81
N ILE A 206 -3.03 1.41 -15.49
CA ILE A 206 -1.61 1.80 -15.58
C ILE A 206 -1.30 2.36 -16.98
N TYR A 207 -1.79 1.70 -18.02
CA TYR A 207 -1.69 2.14 -19.41
C TYR A 207 -2.34 3.50 -19.67
N ALA A 208 -3.58 3.69 -19.23
CA ALA A 208 -4.31 4.94 -19.40
C ALA A 208 -3.58 6.10 -18.71
N HIS A 209 -3.04 5.86 -17.51
CA HIS A 209 -2.24 6.83 -16.78
C HIS A 209 -0.93 7.15 -17.49
N ALA A 210 -0.19 6.15 -17.95
CA ALA A 210 1.06 6.35 -18.68
C ALA A 210 0.84 7.11 -20.01
N ALA A 211 -0.24 6.80 -20.72
CA ALA A 211 -0.59 7.45 -21.98
C ALA A 211 -1.02 8.92 -21.81
N ASN A 212 -1.69 9.27 -20.71
CA ASN A 212 -2.19 10.61 -20.44
C ASN A 212 -1.15 11.55 -19.79
N SER A 213 -0.12 10.99 -19.14
CA SER A 213 0.92 11.75 -18.44
C SER A 213 2.14 12.06 -19.31
N GLN A 214 1.94 12.64 -20.51
CA GLN A 214 3.06 12.96 -21.42
C GLN A 214 4.15 13.84 -20.79
N GLU A 215 3.82 14.69 -19.80
CA GLU A 215 4.81 15.51 -19.09
C GLU A 215 5.74 14.68 -18.20
N HIS A 216 5.27 13.56 -17.64
CA HIS A 216 6.06 12.72 -16.73
C HIS A 216 6.92 11.67 -17.47
N PHE A 217 6.59 11.32 -18.71
CA PHE A 217 7.27 10.28 -19.51
C PHE A 217 7.96 10.80 -20.78
N ARG A 218 8.34 12.08 -20.79
CA ARG A 218 8.98 12.77 -21.93
C ARG A 218 10.45 12.41 -22.14
N ASP A 219 11.07 11.71 -21.20
CA ASP A 219 12.45 11.25 -21.29
C ASP A 219 12.54 9.90 -22.01
N ALA A 220 13.71 9.60 -22.61
CA ALA A 220 13.92 8.33 -23.32
C ALA A 220 13.64 7.10 -22.44
N ALA A 221 13.91 7.22 -21.14
CA ALA A 221 13.63 6.19 -20.13
C ALA A 221 12.13 5.93 -19.91
N GLY A 222 11.25 6.92 -20.11
CA GLY A 222 9.81 6.77 -20.03
C GLY A 222 9.12 6.42 -21.35
N GLU A 223 9.67 6.85 -22.48
CA GLU A 223 9.05 6.61 -23.80
C GLU A 223 9.12 5.15 -24.27
N GLU A 224 10.27 4.49 -24.06
CA GLU A 224 10.52 3.14 -24.57
C GLU A 224 9.63 2.08 -23.91
N PRO A 225 9.45 2.10 -22.58
CA PRO A 225 8.53 1.18 -21.93
C PRO A 225 7.05 1.40 -22.30
N ILE A 226 6.61 2.65 -22.48
CA ILE A 226 5.24 2.96 -22.94
C ILE A 226 5.00 2.43 -24.37
N LYS A 227 6.01 2.48 -25.24
CA LYS A 227 5.91 1.92 -26.60
C LYS A 227 5.80 0.38 -26.55
N GLN A 228 6.60 -0.27 -25.71
CA GLN A 228 6.55 -1.74 -25.52
C GLN A 228 5.19 -2.18 -25.00
N LEU A 229 4.74 -1.58 -23.90
CA LEU A 229 3.40 -1.73 -23.35
C LEU A 229 2.33 -1.56 -24.45
N LYS A 230 2.30 -0.42 -25.16
CA LYS A 230 1.28 -0.18 -26.21
C LYS A 230 1.31 -1.24 -27.33
N GLY A 231 2.46 -1.86 -27.57
CA GLY A 231 2.59 -3.00 -28.47
C GLY A 231 1.88 -4.24 -27.94
N MET A 232 2.01 -4.52 -26.64
CA MET A 232 1.38 -5.69 -25.99
C MET A 232 -0.14 -5.64 -26.03
N LEU A 233 -0.76 -4.50 -25.68
CA LEU A 233 -2.23 -4.35 -25.75
C LEU A 233 -2.80 -4.43 -27.19
N LYS A 234 -1.98 -4.15 -28.20
CA LYS A 234 -2.38 -4.16 -29.62
C LYS A 234 -2.10 -5.49 -30.30
N SER A 235 -1.29 -6.35 -29.70
CA SER A 235 -1.11 -7.70 -30.19
C SER A 235 -2.42 -8.46 -29.98
N PRO A 236 -3.10 -8.93 -31.03
CA PRO A 236 -4.10 -9.97 -30.82
C PRO A 236 -3.35 -11.13 -30.15
N LYS A 237 -3.90 -11.65 -29.04
CA LYS A 237 -3.36 -12.84 -28.36
C LYS A 237 -2.84 -13.84 -29.41
N PRO A 238 -1.63 -14.42 -29.24
CA PRO A 238 -1.20 -15.51 -30.10
C PRO A 238 -2.21 -16.67 -30.12
#